data_AF-A0A2G8SMZ9-F1
#
_entry.id   AF-A0A2G8SMZ9-F1
#
_cell.length_a   1.000
_cell.length_b   1.000
_cell.length_c   1.000
_cell.angle_alpha   90.00
_cell.angle_beta   90.00
_cell.angle_gamma   90.00
#
_symmetry.space_group_name_H-M   'P 1'
#
loop_
_entity.id
_entity.type
_entity.pdbx_description
1 polymer ?
#
loop_
_entity_poly.entity_id
_entity_poly.type
_entity_poly.pdbx_seq_one_letter_code
_entity_poly.pdbx_strand_id
1 'polypeptide(L)'
;MPPHFLTSNFRVAFEEYFQPDQQRAAVDNMKAYIAEVRDMPEERRRELDILRPQDTTQEQIDARIAAYLDKCHWQLAQFYRFSAPCRIAEAESNLREVIQYAQQKQGARRDVAPELYLAAALHKVPSKEEESNALFASAFSHFDEHGAPGLGPRSELWARAAWARLLRRMDKVPEAEVQERAIINWIVSHPSVLTPAKLDVLISEEDEGVLSNIGEYPEVKLAIQKARQRGRATED
;
A
#
# COMPACT_ATOMS: atom_id res chain seq x y z
N MET A 1 21.20 5.32 15.59
CA MET A 1 20.33 4.19 15.18
C MET A 1 19.00 4.76 14.68
N PRO A 2 18.51 4.38 13.50
CA PRO A 2 17.20 4.82 13.05
C PRO A 2 16.11 4.33 14.02
N PRO A 3 15.04 5.10 14.22
CA PRO A 3 13.94 4.69 15.06
C PRO A 3 13.38 3.35 14.58
N HIS A 4 13.01 2.50 15.55
CA HIS A 4 12.59 1.12 15.31
C HIS A 4 11.45 1.00 14.28
N PHE A 5 10.58 2.01 14.16
CA PHE A 5 9.42 2.01 13.26
C PHE A 5 9.73 2.18 11.77
N LEU A 6 10.95 2.57 11.38
CA LEU A 6 11.37 2.64 9.97
C LEU A 6 11.98 1.33 9.44
N THR A 7 12.00 0.28 10.26
CA THR A 7 12.57 -1.02 9.90
C THR A 7 11.53 -1.94 9.26
N SER A 8 11.97 -2.77 8.31
CA SER A 8 11.13 -3.81 7.72
C SER A 8 10.54 -4.76 8.78
N ASN A 9 11.29 -5.06 9.84
CA ASN A 9 10.84 -5.92 10.93
C ASN A 9 9.67 -5.31 11.69
N PHE A 10 9.72 -4.01 11.99
CA PHE A 10 8.59 -3.35 12.64
C PHE A 10 7.36 -3.28 11.74
N ARG A 11 7.55 -3.04 10.44
CA ARG A 11 6.43 -3.09 9.49
C ARG A 11 5.77 -4.47 9.49
N VAL A 12 6.54 -5.55 9.40
CA VAL A 12 6.00 -6.93 9.48
C VAL A 12 5.31 -7.16 10.83
N ALA A 13 5.89 -6.67 11.93
CA ALA A 13 5.28 -6.73 13.26
C ALA A 13 3.91 -6.03 13.31
N PHE A 14 3.84 -4.83 12.74
CA PHE A 14 2.63 -4.01 12.64
C PHE A 14 1.54 -4.71 11.81
N GLU A 15 1.92 -5.28 10.66
CA GLU A 15 1.01 -5.91 9.71
C GLU A 15 0.43 -7.23 10.24
N GLU A 16 1.25 -8.05 10.90
CA GLU A 16 0.90 -9.46 11.18
C GLU A 16 0.62 -9.75 12.66
N TYR A 17 1.06 -8.90 13.60
CA TYR A 17 1.02 -9.21 15.04
C TYR A 17 0.38 -8.14 15.91
N PHE A 18 0.37 -6.88 15.48
CA PHE A 18 -0.18 -5.80 16.29
C PHE A 18 -1.71 -5.84 16.32
N GLN A 19 -2.26 -5.68 17.52
CA GLN A 19 -3.69 -5.46 17.73
C GLN A 19 -4.09 -4.02 17.35
N PRO A 20 -5.38 -3.73 17.08
CA PRO A 20 -5.84 -2.40 16.67
C PRO A 20 -5.35 -1.24 17.55
N ASP A 21 -5.32 -1.42 18.88
CA ASP A 21 -4.81 -0.39 19.80
C ASP A 21 -3.31 -0.13 19.65
N GLN A 22 -2.53 -1.19 19.40
CA GLN A 22 -1.09 -1.10 19.15
C GLN A 22 -0.81 -0.44 17.80
N GLN A 23 -1.63 -0.75 16.78
CA GLN A 23 -1.55 -0.11 15.47
C GLN A 23 -1.87 1.40 15.57
N ARG A 24 -2.91 1.77 16.33
CA ARG A 24 -3.24 3.18 16.60
C ARG A 24 -2.08 3.91 17.27
N ALA A 25 -1.53 3.34 18.34
CA ALA A 25 -0.38 3.92 19.03
C ALA A 25 0.85 4.07 18.12
N ALA A 26 1.14 3.09 17.26
CA ALA A 26 2.24 3.17 16.31
C ALA A 26 2.03 4.26 15.24
N VAL A 27 0.79 4.44 14.76
CA VAL A 27 0.42 5.55 13.86
C VAL A 27 0.64 6.90 14.54
N ASP A 28 0.17 7.06 15.78
CA ASP A 28 0.29 8.32 16.52
C ASP A 28 1.76 8.65 16.84
N ASN A 29 2.55 7.64 17.23
CA ASN A 29 3.98 7.79 17.43
C ASN A 29 4.71 8.21 16.15
N MET A 30 4.34 7.63 15.00
CA MET A 30 4.93 8.01 13.71
C MET A 30 4.56 9.45 13.31
N LYS A 31 3.30 9.87 13.54
CA LYS A 31 2.87 11.25 13.30
C LYS A 31 3.67 12.24 14.15
N ALA A 32 3.78 11.96 15.44
CA ALA A 32 4.54 12.78 16.38
C ALA A 32 6.01 12.87 15.95
N TYR A 33 6.60 11.74 15.53
CA TYR A 33 7.97 11.71 15.07
C TYR A 33 8.20 12.47 13.77
N ILE A 34 7.29 12.40 12.80
CA ILE A 34 7.37 13.20 11.57
C ILE A 34 7.39 14.71 11.91
N ALA A 35 6.51 15.14 12.82
CA ALA A 35 6.48 16.52 13.30
C ALA A 35 7.80 16.89 14.00
N GLU A 36 8.30 16.03 14.88
CA GLU A 36 9.58 16.23 15.56
C GLU A 36 10.72 16.40 14.56
N VAL A 37 10.84 15.51 13.55
CA VAL A 37 11.92 15.57 12.55
C VAL A 37 11.92 16.89 11.77
N ARG A 38 10.75 17.46 11.47
CA ARG A 38 10.64 18.75 10.75
C ARG A 38 11.28 19.89 11.53
N ASP A 39 11.11 19.91 12.85
CA ASP A 39 11.59 20.98 13.72
C ASP A 39 12.84 20.61 14.53
N MET A 40 13.37 19.41 14.32
CA MET A 40 14.50 18.86 15.07
C MET A 40 15.80 19.66 14.83
N PRO A 41 16.56 20.00 15.89
CA PRO A 41 17.89 20.61 15.76
C PRO A 41 18.86 19.71 14.98
N GLU A 42 19.81 20.31 14.27
CA GLU A 42 20.79 19.58 13.45
C GLU A 42 21.60 18.55 14.26
N GLU A 43 22.04 18.92 15.46
CA GLU A 43 22.79 18.05 16.38
C GLU A 43 22.04 16.75 16.63
N ARG A 44 20.75 16.85 16.97
CA ARG A 44 19.89 15.70 17.22
C ARG A 44 19.65 14.87 15.96
N ARG A 45 19.53 15.50 14.79
CA ARG A 45 19.43 14.80 13.51
C ARG A 45 20.69 13.98 13.21
N ARG A 46 21.88 14.46 13.59
CA ARG A 46 23.14 13.71 13.47
C ARG A 46 23.21 12.55 14.46
N GLU A 47 22.79 12.74 15.72
CA GLU A 47 22.72 11.67 16.72
C GLU A 47 21.81 10.50 16.30
N LEU A 48 20.73 10.80 15.56
CA LEU A 48 19.79 9.82 15.05
C LEU A 48 20.17 9.22 13.68
N ASP A 49 21.37 9.53 13.16
CA ASP A 49 21.85 9.13 11.84
C ASP A 49 20.94 9.59 10.68
N ILE A 50 20.16 10.66 10.88
CA ILE A 50 19.37 11.30 9.83
C ILE A 50 20.32 12.06 8.91
N LEU A 51 21.18 12.89 9.49
CA LEU A 51 22.25 13.61 8.80
C LEU A 51 23.57 12.86 8.92
N ARG A 52 24.31 12.79 7.81
CA ARG A 52 25.63 12.15 7.79
C ARG A 52 26.73 13.18 8.05
N PRO A 53 27.91 12.77 8.55
CA PRO A 53 29.03 13.69 8.78
C PRO A 53 29.42 14.53 7.56
N GLN A 54 29.27 13.97 6.35
CA GLN A 54 29.58 14.67 5.10
C GLN A 54 28.52 15.65 4.60
N ASP A 55 27.30 15.62 5.16
CA ASP A 55 26.24 16.56 4.80
C ASP A 55 26.56 17.89 5.49
N THR A 56 27.23 18.80 4.78
CA THR A 56 27.84 20.03 5.33
C THR A 56 27.29 21.31 4.73
N THR A 57 26.69 21.24 3.53
CA THR A 57 26.00 22.39 2.93
C THR A 57 24.51 22.37 3.26
N GLN A 58 23.87 23.55 3.30
CA GLN A 58 22.44 23.64 3.57
C GLN A 58 21.62 22.80 2.58
N GLU A 59 21.99 22.82 1.29
CA GLU A 59 21.34 22.02 0.25
C GLU A 59 21.44 20.51 0.52
N GLN A 60 22.59 20.01 0.97
CA GLN A 60 22.77 18.60 1.33
C GLN A 60 21.93 18.23 2.55
N ILE A 61 21.89 19.11 3.55
CA ILE A 61 21.11 18.95 4.77
C ILE A 61 19.61 18.88 4.42
N ASP A 62 19.10 19.84 3.65
CA ASP A 62 17.70 19.92 3.24
C ASP A 62 17.31 18.69 2.40
N ALA A 63 18.15 18.30 1.43
CA ALA A 63 17.91 17.11 0.61
C ALA A 63 17.89 15.82 1.44
N ARG A 64 18.74 15.72 2.46
CA ARG A 64 18.79 14.56 3.37
C ARG A 64 17.55 14.51 4.27
N ILE A 65 17.12 15.65 4.81
CA ILE A 65 15.90 15.75 5.61
C ILE A 65 14.68 15.39 4.77
N ALA A 66 14.56 15.95 3.57
CA ALA A 66 13.48 15.62 2.63
C ALA A 66 13.46 14.11 2.30
N ALA A 67 14.62 13.51 2.03
CA ALA A 67 14.74 12.06 1.79
C ALA A 67 14.34 11.21 3.00
N TYR A 68 14.54 11.72 4.21
CA TYR A 68 14.18 11.01 5.43
C TYR A 68 12.70 11.16 5.76
N LEU A 69 12.14 12.36 5.59
CA LEU A 69 10.71 12.62 5.72
C LEU A 69 9.90 11.82 4.70
N ASP A 70 10.34 11.74 3.44
CA ASP A 70 9.74 10.90 2.40
C ASP A 70 9.56 9.44 2.88
N LYS A 71 10.61 8.84 3.47
CA LYS A 71 10.53 7.50 4.05
C LYS A 71 9.51 7.41 5.19
N CYS A 72 9.43 8.43 6.04
CA CYS A 72 8.48 8.46 7.16
C CYS A 72 7.04 8.59 6.65
N HIS A 73 6.78 9.48 5.68
CA HIS A 73 5.48 9.65 5.05
C HIS A 73 5.03 8.38 4.33
N TRP A 74 5.94 7.71 3.62
CA TRP A 74 5.64 6.42 2.99
C TRP A 74 5.32 5.34 4.03
N GLN A 75 6.13 5.20 5.08
CA GLN A 75 5.91 4.23 6.15
C GLN A 75 4.59 4.49 6.90
N LEU A 76 4.23 5.77 7.13
CA LEU A 76 2.94 6.14 7.72
C LEU A 76 1.76 5.76 6.80
N ALA A 77 1.88 6.00 5.50
CA ALA A 77 0.87 5.56 4.52
C ALA A 77 0.69 4.03 4.52
N GLN A 78 1.78 3.28 4.70
CA GLN A 78 1.71 1.82 4.87
C GLN A 78 0.99 1.44 6.16
N PHE A 79 1.28 2.09 7.31
CA PHE A 79 0.56 1.83 8.55
C PHE A 79 -0.94 2.10 8.42
N TYR A 80 -1.34 3.17 7.73
CA TYR A 80 -2.76 3.42 7.48
C TYR A 80 -3.41 2.32 6.66
N ARG A 81 -2.76 1.86 5.59
CA ARG A 81 -3.28 0.76 4.77
C ARG A 81 -3.50 -0.51 5.60
N PHE A 82 -2.52 -0.87 6.43
CA PHE A 82 -2.51 -2.14 7.16
C PHE A 82 -3.12 -2.07 8.56
N SER A 83 -3.65 -0.90 8.95
CA SER A 83 -4.46 -0.80 10.15
C SER A 83 -5.72 -1.65 10.02
N ALA A 84 -6.24 -2.13 11.14
CA ALA A 84 -7.54 -2.78 11.26
C ALA A 84 -8.46 -1.91 12.14
N PRO A 85 -9.50 -1.26 11.59
CA PRO A 85 -9.87 -1.22 10.16
C PRO A 85 -8.87 -0.44 9.29
N CYS A 86 -8.92 -0.62 7.97
CA CYS A 86 -8.06 0.08 7.02
C CYS A 86 -8.34 1.59 7.06
N ARG A 87 -7.29 2.40 7.31
CA ARG A 87 -7.36 3.87 7.49
C ARG A 87 -6.75 4.64 6.32
N ILE A 88 -6.65 4.02 5.15
CA ILE A 88 -5.93 4.59 3.99
C ILE A 88 -6.39 6.00 3.58
N ALA A 89 -7.65 6.36 3.82
CA ALA A 89 -8.16 7.71 3.55
C ALA A 89 -7.38 8.81 4.29
N GLU A 90 -6.84 8.53 5.48
CA GLU A 90 -6.01 9.49 6.25
C GLU A 90 -4.60 9.69 5.65
N ALA A 91 -4.21 8.87 4.67
CA ALA A 91 -2.88 8.91 4.09
C ALA A 91 -2.72 9.96 2.98
N GLU A 92 -3.80 10.61 2.51
CA GLU A 92 -3.78 11.46 1.31
C GLU A 92 -2.62 12.47 1.31
N SER A 93 -2.50 13.29 2.36
CA SER A 93 -1.46 14.33 2.42
C SER A 93 -0.05 13.72 2.34
N ASN A 94 0.18 12.62 3.06
CA ASN A 94 1.48 11.94 3.09
C ASN A 94 1.83 11.34 1.72
N LEU A 95 0.85 10.75 1.04
CA LEU A 95 1.04 10.15 -0.28
C LEU A 95 1.31 11.21 -1.35
N ARG A 96 0.66 12.37 -1.27
CA ARG A 96 0.98 13.52 -2.15
C ARG A 96 2.41 14.00 -1.95
N GLU A 97 2.89 14.10 -0.70
CA GLU A 97 4.29 14.46 -0.41
C GLU A 97 5.28 13.44 -1.01
N VAL A 98 5.03 12.14 -0.83
CA VAL A 98 5.88 11.06 -1.40
C VAL A 98 5.94 11.13 -2.93
N ILE A 99 4.79 11.30 -3.59
CA ILE A 99 4.72 11.39 -5.05
C ILE A 99 5.44 12.65 -5.55
N GLN A 100 5.24 13.79 -4.90
CA GLN A 100 5.90 15.04 -5.25
C GLN A 100 7.42 14.91 -5.12
N TYR A 101 7.90 14.32 -4.03
CA TYR A 101 9.33 14.09 -3.82
C TYR A 101 9.92 13.14 -4.87
N ALA A 102 9.20 12.09 -5.25
CA ALA A 102 9.63 11.17 -6.31
C ALA A 102 9.73 11.86 -7.68
N GLN A 103 8.79 12.75 -8.02
CA GLN A 103 8.79 13.51 -9.27
C GLN A 103 9.98 14.48 -9.40
N GLN A 104 10.52 14.96 -8.28
CA GLN A 104 11.69 15.83 -8.27
C GLN A 104 13.00 15.08 -8.51
N LYS A 105 13.02 13.75 -8.35
CA LYS A 105 14.22 12.93 -8.58
C LYS A 105 14.40 12.62 -10.06
N GLN A 106 15.36 13.29 -10.69
CA GLN A 106 15.75 12.99 -12.07
C GLN A 106 16.28 11.55 -12.20
N GLY A 107 15.83 10.84 -13.25
CA GLY A 107 16.31 9.50 -13.59
C GLY A 107 15.81 8.36 -12.68
N ALA A 108 14.94 8.64 -11.70
CA ALA A 108 14.32 7.58 -10.91
C ALA A 108 13.28 6.81 -11.74
N ARG A 109 13.29 5.48 -11.65
CA ARG A 109 12.21 4.65 -12.19
C ARG A 109 10.92 5.00 -11.45
N ARG A 110 9.84 5.27 -12.20
CA ARG A 110 8.51 5.55 -11.63
C ARG A 110 8.07 4.38 -10.77
N ASP A 111 7.83 4.64 -9.49
CA ASP A 111 7.20 3.70 -8.56
C ASP A 111 5.70 4.01 -8.48
N VAL A 112 4.87 3.05 -8.87
CA VAL A 112 3.41 3.20 -8.91
C VAL A 112 2.75 2.90 -7.56
N ALA A 113 3.47 2.33 -6.59
CA ALA A 113 2.87 1.94 -5.32
C ALA A 113 2.27 3.13 -4.54
N PRO A 114 2.95 4.29 -4.40
CA PRO A 114 2.36 5.47 -3.77
C PRO A 114 1.14 6.01 -4.54
N GLU A 115 1.17 5.97 -5.88
CA GLU A 115 0.06 6.43 -6.73
C GLU A 115 -1.19 5.55 -6.55
N LEU A 116 -1.02 4.22 -6.50
CA LEU A 116 -2.12 3.28 -6.25
C LEU A 116 -2.71 3.44 -4.84
N TYR A 117 -1.87 3.70 -3.84
CA TYR A 117 -2.32 3.99 -2.48
C TYR A 117 -3.07 5.32 -2.43
N LEU A 118 -2.61 6.35 -3.16
CA LEU A 118 -3.29 7.64 -3.24
C LEU A 118 -4.65 7.47 -3.91
N ALA A 119 -4.71 6.76 -5.03
CA ALA A 119 -5.96 6.46 -5.72
C ALA A 119 -6.95 5.77 -4.78
N ALA A 120 -6.51 4.78 -3.99
CA ALA A 120 -7.34 4.10 -2.99
C ALA A 120 -7.77 5.01 -1.82
N ALA A 121 -6.90 5.93 -1.37
CA ALA A 121 -7.26 6.94 -0.37
C ALA A 121 -8.37 7.86 -0.90
N LEU A 122 -8.20 8.38 -2.13
CA LEU A 122 -9.11 9.31 -2.77
C LEU A 122 -10.46 8.66 -3.11
N HIS A 123 -10.48 7.36 -3.43
CA HIS A 123 -11.74 6.71 -3.79
C HIS A 123 -12.79 6.76 -2.67
N LYS A 124 -12.36 6.94 -1.41
CA LYS A 124 -13.24 7.00 -0.23
C LYS A 124 -13.79 8.41 0.01
N VAL A 125 -13.29 9.41 -0.74
CA VAL A 125 -13.63 10.82 -0.54
C VAL A 125 -14.64 11.23 -1.62
N PRO A 126 -15.85 11.68 -1.23
CA PRO A 126 -16.82 12.20 -2.19
C PRO A 126 -16.23 13.32 -3.05
N SER A 127 -16.61 13.38 -4.32
CA SER A 127 -16.14 14.38 -5.30
C SER A 127 -14.68 14.23 -5.77
N LYS A 128 -13.98 13.16 -5.38
CA LYS A 128 -12.62 12.84 -5.87
C LYS A 128 -12.57 11.60 -6.78
N GLU A 129 -13.73 11.17 -7.28
CA GLU A 129 -13.87 9.93 -8.05
C GLU A 129 -13.08 9.98 -9.36
N GLU A 130 -13.15 11.07 -10.11
CA GLU A 130 -12.41 11.20 -11.38
C GLU A 130 -10.89 11.31 -11.16
N GLU A 131 -10.44 12.01 -10.12
CA GLU A 131 -9.01 12.07 -9.76
C GLU A 131 -8.49 10.67 -9.40
N SER A 132 -9.23 9.96 -8.55
CA SER A 132 -8.91 8.59 -8.15
C SER A 132 -8.87 7.64 -9.36
N ASN A 133 -9.85 7.72 -10.26
CA ASN A 133 -9.93 6.89 -11.45
C ASN A 133 -8.77 7.17 -12.43
N ALA A 134 -8.42 8.44 -12.64
CA ALA A 134 -7.29 8.82 -13.49
C ALA A 134 -5.95 8.30 -12.93
N LEU A 135 -5.75 8.38 -11.61
CA LEU A 135 -4.57 7.84 -10.95
C LEU A 135 -4.50 6.31 -11.08
N PHE A 136 -5.59 5.59 -10.81
CA PHE A 136 -5.62 4.14 -11.01
C PHE A 136 -5.28 3.76 -12.46
N ALA A 137 -5.94 4.39 -13.44
CA ALA A 137 -5.72 4.11 -14.85
C ALA A 137 -4.25 4.35 -15.26
N SER A 138 -3.67 5.48 -14.88
CA SER A 138 -2.28 5.81 -15.20
C SER A 138 -1.28 4.88 -14.53
N ALA A 139 -1.49 4.58 -13.24
CA ALA A 139 -0.61 3.73 -12.46
C ALA A 139 -0.65 2.27 -12.94
N PHE A 140 -1.84 1.73 -13.20
CA PHE A 140 -1.98 0.37 -13.72
C PHE A 140 -1.51 0.23 -15.17
N SER A 141 -1.72 1.22 -16.04
CA SER A 141 -1.14 1.21 -17.40
C SER A 141 0.39 1.09 -17.34
N HIS A 142 1.04 1.88 -16.48
CA HIS A 142 2.48 1.80 -16.30
C HIS A 142 2.92 0.48 -15.65
N PHE A 143 2.16 -0.01 -14.66
CA PHE A 143 2.39 -1.31 -14.01
C PHE A 143 2.34 -2.47 -15.01
N ASP A 144 1.31 -2.53 -15.85
CA ASP A 144 1.11 -3.63 -16.79
C ASP A 144 2.20 -3.63 -17.89
N GLU A 145 2.68 -2.45 -18.31
CA GLU A 145 3.74 -2.31 -19.31
C GLU A 145 5.16 -2.59 -18.77
N HIS A 146 5.47 -2.11 -17.57
CA HIS A 146 6.84 -2.08 -17.05
C HIS A 146 7.06 -2.98 -15.84
N GLY A 147 5.99 -3.43 -15.18
CA GLY A 147 6.00 -4.05 -13.87
C GLY A 147 6.35 -3.07 -12.74
N ALA A 148 6.03 -3.46 -11.50
CA ALA A 148 6.46 -2.76 -10.28
C ALA A 148 7.06 -3.74 -9.27
N PRO A 149 8.39 -3.95 -9.27
CA PRO A 149 9.03 -4.95 -8.42
C PRO A 149 8.87 -4.68 -6.90
N GLY A 150 8.54 -3.44 -6.51
CA GLY A 150 8.25 -3.07 -5.12
C GLY A 150 6.79 -3.30 -4.69
N LEU A 151 5.87 -3.52 -5.65
CA LEU A 151 4.47 -3.76 -5.37
C LEU A 151 4.22 -5.27 -5.28
N GLY A 152 4.07 -5.78 -4.06
CA GLY A 152 3.69 -7.18 -3.85
C GLY A 152 2.27 -7.48 -4.33
N PRO A 153 1.95 -8.75 -4.65
CA PRO A 153 0.64 -9.14 -5.19
C PRO A 153 -0.53 -8.77 -4.26
N ARG A 154 -0.34 -8.85 -2.93
CA ARG A 154 -1.36 -8.41 -1.95
C ARG A 154 -1.71 -6.92 -2.13
N SER A 155 -0.74 -6.09 -2.48
CA SER A 155 -0.92 -4.66 -2.71
C SER A 155 -1.58 -4.38 -4.06
N GLU A 156 -1.16 -5.10 -5.10
CA GLU A 156 -1.77 -5.01 -6.42
C GLU A 156 -3.26 -5.39 -6.38
N LEU A 157 -3.59 -6.57 -5.85
CA LEU A 157 -4.96 -7.07 -5.81
C LEU A 157 -5.87 -6.19 -4.96
N TRP A 158 -5.36 -5.69 -3.83
CA TRP A 158 -6.07 -4.71 -3.00
C TRP A 158 -6.39 -3.43 -3.78
N ALA A 159 -5.43 -2.90 -4.54
CA ALA A 159 -5.62 -1.71 -5.35
C ALA A 159 -6.59 -1.96 -6.53
N ARG A 160 -6.53 -3.13 -7.17
CA ARG A 160 -7.51 -3.51 -8.22
C ARG A 160 -8.93 -3.62 -7.66
N ALA A 161 -9.09 -4.19 -6.46
CA ALA A 161 -10.39 -4.26 -5.80
C ALA A 161 -10.93 -2.87 -5.46
N ALA A 162 -10.06 -1.97 -4.96
CA ALA A 162 -10.36 -0.57 -4.72
C ALA A 162 -10.84 0.14 -6.00
N TRP A 163 -10.16 -0.09 -7.13
CA TRP A 163 -10.52 0.49 -8.43
C TRP A 163 -11.84 -0.07 -8.97
N ALA A 164 -12.07 -1.39 -8.90
CA ALA A 164 -13.32 -2.00 -9.33
C ALA A 164 -14.54 -1.38 -8.61
N ARG A 165 -14.43 -1.16 -7.30
CA ARG A 165 -15.49 -0.51 -6.50
C ARG A 165 -15.75 0.92 -6.93
N LEU A 166 -14.69 1.69 -7.20
CA LEU A 166 -14.81 3.04 -7.73
C LEU A 166 -15.52 3.05 -9.08
N LEU A 167 -15.10 2.19 -10.01
CA LEU A 167 -15.68 2.08 -11.35
C LEU A 167 -17.17 1.76 -11.29
N ARG A 168 -17.60 0.85 -10.41
CA ARG A 168 -19.02 0.57 -10.17
C ARG A 168 -19.79 1.79 -9.65
N ARG A 169 -19.22 2.56 -8.69
CA ARG A 169 -19.85 3.81 -8.21
C ARG A 169 -19.97 4.89 -9.29
N MET A 170 -19.12 4.82 -10.31
CA MET A 170 -19.13 5.72 -11.46
C MET A 170 -19.94 5.18 -12.64
N ASP A 171 -20.72 4.10 -12.46
CA ASP A 171 -21.47 3.40 -13.51
C ASP A 171 -20.62 2.84 -14.67
N LYS A 172 -19.31 2.66 -14.46
CA LYS A 172 -18.35 2.05 -15.40
C LYS A 172 -18.23 0.53 -15.16
N VAL A 173 -19.36 -0.16 -15.27
CA VAL A 173 -19.47 -1.59 -14.91
C VAL A 173 -18.57 -2.50 -15.74
N PRO A 174 -18.49 -2.38 -17.09
CA PRO A 174 -17.61 -3.24 -17.89
C PRO A 174 -16.14 -3.15 -17.48
N GLU A 175 -15.66 -1.95 -17.16
CA GLU A 175 -14.29 -1.71 -16.71
C GLU A 175 -14.03 -2.29 -15.32
N ALA A 176 -15.04 -2.25 -14.43
CA ALA A 176 -14.96 -2.89 -13.13
C ALA A 176 -14.76 -4.41 -13.27
N GLU A 177 -15.51 -5.05 -14.16
CA GLU A 177 -15.44 -6.51 -14.40
C GLU A 177 -14.05 -6.94 -14.92
N VAL A 178 -13.35 -6.09 -15.68
CA VAL A 178 -11.97 -6.34 -16.10
C VAL A 178 -11.03 -6.45 -14.89
N GLN A 179 -11.16 -5.55 -13.91
CA GLN A 179 -10.33 -5.58 -12.70
C GLN A 179 -10.68 -6.79 -11.82
N GLU A 180 -11.97 -7.10 -11.68
CA GLU A 180 -12.44 -8.27 -10.93
C GLU A 180 -11.92 -9.57 -11.56
N ARG A 181 -11.97 -9.68 -12.89
CA ARG A 181 -11.44 -10.82 -13.63
C ARG A 181 -9.93 -10.97 -13.45
N ALA A 182 -9.17 -9.87 -13.44
CA ALA A 182 -7.73 -9.90 -13.19
C ALA A 182 -7.42 -10.48 -11.79
N ILE A 183 -8.18 -10.07 -10.77
CA ILE A 183 -8.04 -10.60 -9.41
C ILE A 183 -8.32 -12.11 -9.38
N ILE A 184 -9.43 -12.55 -9.97
CA ILE A 184 -9.82 -13.95 -10.03
C ILE A 184 -8.75 -14.79 -10.75
N ASN A 185 -8.29 -14.35 -11.92
CA ASN A 185 -7.28 -15.05 -12.71
C ASN A 185 -5.95 -15.20 -11.93
N TRP A 186 -5.59 -14.17 -11.17
CA TRP A 186 -4.40 -14.23 -10.31
C TRP A 186 -4.56 -15.29 -9.21
N ILE A 187 -5.72 -15.33 -8.53
CA ILE A 187 -6.00 -16.31 -7.47
C ILE A 187 -5.98 -17.74 -8.03
N VAL A 188 -6.60 -17.96 -9.19
CA VAL A 188 -6.65 -19.27 -9.84
C VAL A 188 -5.26 -19.76 -10.27
N SER A 189 -4.38 -18.84 -10.69
CA SER A 189 -2.99 -19.18 -11.06
C SER A 189 -2.05 -19.34 -9.86
N HIS A 190 -2.40 -18.76 -8.71
CA HIS A 190 -1.58 -18.79 -7.49
C HIS A 190 -2.36 -19.28 -6.25
N PRO A 191 -3.02 -20.46 -6.31
CA PRO A 191 -3.98 -20.90 -5.29
C PRO A 191 -3.35 -21.19 -3.92
N SER A 192 -2.02 -21.35 -3.85
CA SER A 192 -1.27 -21.57 -2.61
C SER A 192 -0.76 -20.29 -1.96
N VAL A 193 -0.82 -19.13 -2.65
CA VAL A 193 -0.23 -17.88 -2.17
C VAL A 193 -1.20 -17.09 -1.27
N LEU A 194 -2.50 -17.17 -1.54
CA LEU A 194 -3.54 -16.53 -0.73
C LEU A 194 -4.43 -17.60 -0.10
N THR A 195 -4.21 -17.87 1.18
CA THR A 195 -5.15 -18.66 1.99
C THR A 195 -6.51 -17.93 2.06
N PRO A 196 -7.64 -18.63 2.26
CA PRO A 196 -8.95 -18.00 2.44
C PRO A 196 -8.95 -16.84 3.44
N ALA A 197 -8.32 -17.00 4.60
CA ALA A 197 -8.19 -15.92 5.59
C ALA A 197 -7.43 -14.67 5.08
N LYS A 198 -6.51 -14.83 4.12
CA LYS A 198 -5.77 -13.71 3.50
C LYS A 198 -6.55 -13.10 2.33
N LEU A 199 -7.43 -13.88 1.69
CA LEU A 199 -8.43 -13.36 0.76
C LEU A 199 -9.43 -12.50 1.51
N ASP A 200 -9.93 -12.94 2.66
CA ASP A 200 -10.90 -12.18 3.47
C ASP A 200 -10.36 -10.79 3.86
N VAL A 201 -9.05 -10.65 4.13
CA VAL A 201 -8.43 -9.34 4.41
C VAL A 201 -8.28 -8.45 3.16
N LEU A 202 -8.27 -9.02 1.95
CA LEU A 202 -8.40 -8.24 0.71
C LEU A 202 -9.84 -7.72 0.51
N ILE A 203 -10.80 -8.34 1.23
CA ILE A 203 -12.24 -8.25 1.00
C ILE A 203 -12.98 -7.53 2.16
N SER A 204 -12.48 -7.46 3.40
CA SER A 204 -13.16 -6.78 4.52
C SER A 204 -12.73 -5.31 4.68
N GLU A 205 -13.57 -4.30 4.94
CA GLU A 205 -14.80 -4.28 5.77
C GLU A 205 -16.02 -3.53 5.15
N GLU A 206 -15.95 -3.04 3.91
CA GLU A 206 -17.04 -2.24 3.28
C GLU A 206 -17.59 -2.89 1.99
N ASP A 207 -17.34 -4.19 1.80
CA ASP A 207 -17.61 -4.87 0.53
C ASP A 207 -19.04 -5.42 0.47
N GLU A 208 -19.99 -4.56 0.10
CA GLU A 208 -21.30 -5.01 -0.42
C GLU A 208 -21.22 -5.40 -1.93
N GLY A 209 -20.01 -5.61 -2.46
CA GLY A 209 -19.76 -5.80 -3.89
C GLY A 209 -19.52 -7.25 -4.34
N VAL A 210 -19.30 -7.44 -5.65
CA VAL A 210 -19.09 -8.74 -6.32
C VAL A 210 -17.88 -9.52 -5.77
N LEU A 211 -16.87 -8.82 -5.23
CA LEU A 211 -15.66 -9.41 -4.65
C LEU A 211 -15.85 -9.92 -3.21
N SER A 212 -16.93 -9.53 -2.53
CA SER A 212 -17.28 -10.01 -1.17
C SER A 212 -17.38 -11.53 -1.08
N ASN A 213 -17.75 -12.17 -2.19
CA ASN A 213 -17.91 -13.61 -2.32
C ASN A 213 -16.90 -14.24 -3.27
N ILE A 214 -15.73 -13.63 -3.52
CA ILE A 214 -14.77 -14.15 -4.51
C ILE A 214 -14.31 -15.59 -4.21
N GLY A 215 -14.25 -15.97 -2.93
CA GLY A 215 -13.94 -17.34 -2.49
C GLY A 215 -15.01 -18.35 -2.90
N GLU A 216 -16.23 -17.89 -3.19
CA GLU A 216 -17.35 -18.74 -3.59
C GLU A 216 -17.40 -19.04 -5.09
N TYR A 217 -16.57 -18.38 -5.90
CA TYR A 217 -16.53 -18.59 -7.34
C TYR A 217 -16.09 -20.01 -7.67
N PRO A 218 -16.80 -20.74 -8.57
CA PRO A 218 -16.50 -22.14 -8.86
C PRO A 218 -15.03 -22.39 -9.26
N GLU A 219 -14.47 -21.48 -10.05
CA GLU A 219 -13.08 -21.52 -10.50
C GLU A 219 -12.07 -21.30 -9.36
N VAL A 220 -12.36 -20.39 -8.43
CA VAL A 220 -11.55 -20.13 -7.23
C VAL A 220 -11.62 -21.32 -6.27
N LYS A 221 -12.82 -21.84 -5.99
CA LYS A 221 -13.02 -23.05 -5.16
C LYS A 221 -12.24 -24.23 -5.72
N LEU A 222 -12.35 -24.48 -7.03
CA LEU A 222 -11.68 -25.59 -7.68
C LEU A 222 -10.16 -25.44 -7.61
N ALA A 223 -9.63 -24.24 -7.82
CA ALA A 223 -8.19 -23.98 -7.74
C ALA A 223 -7.65 -24.23 -6.31
N ILE A 224 -8.35 -23.71 -5.28
CA ILE A 224 -7.98 -23.91 -3.87
C ILE A 224 -8.06 -25.40 -3.47
N GLN A 225 -9.12 -26.12 -3.89
CA GLN A 225 -9.26 -27.55 -3.62
C GLN A 225 -8.14 -28.37 -4.25
N LYS A 226 -7.80 -28.11 -5.52
CA LYS A 226 -6.70 -28.78 -6.22
C LYS A 226 -5.35 -28.51 -5.55
N ALA A 227 -5.09 -27.28 -5.10
CA ALA A 227 -3.87 -26.94 -4.38
C ALA A 227 -3.75 -27.70 -3.04
N ARG A 228 -4.85 -27.78 -2.29
CA ARG A 228 -4.91 -28.56 -1.02
C ARG A 228 -4.66 -30.05 -1.22
N GLN A 229 -5.20 -30.64 -2.29
CA GLN A 229 -4.99 -32.05 -2.62
C GLN A 229 -3.54 -32.33 -3.03
N ARG A 230 -2.90 -31.42 -3.78
CA ARG A 230 -1.49 -31.55 -4.16
C ARG A 230 -0.53 -31.43 -2.98
N GLY A 231 -0.79 -30.50 -2.05
CA GLY A 231 0.04 -30.35 -0.85
C GLY A 231 0.02 -31.56 0.08
N ARG A 232 -1.11 -32.27 0.17
CA ARG A 232 -1.23 -33.51 0.96
C ARG A 232 -0.54 -34.71 0.32
N ALA A 233 -0.48 -34.76 -1.02
CA ALA A 233 0.18 -35.85 -1.75
C ALA A 233 1.72 -35.78 -1.74
N THR A 234 2.30 -34.68 -1.25
CA THR A 234 3.76 -34.48 -1.12
C THR A 234 4.28 -34.72 0.31
N GLU A 235 3.40 -35.04 1.26
CA GLU A 235 3.73 -35.34 2.66
C GLU A 235 3.70 -36.86 2.98
N ASP A 236 3.37 -37.70 1.99
CA ASP A 236 3.47 -39.17 2.02
C ASP A 236 4.67 -39.65 1.18
#